data_AF-A0A2N5H428-F1
#
_entry.id   AF-A0A2N5H428-F1
#
_cell.length_a   1.000
_cell.length_b   1.000
_cell.length_c   1.000
_cell.angle_alpha   90.00
_cell.angle_beta   90.00
_cell.angle_gamma   90.00
#
_symmetry.space_group_name_H-M   'P 1'
#
loop_
_entity.id
_entity.type
_entity.pdbx_description
1 polymer ?
#
loop_
_entity_poly.entity_id
_entity_poly.type
_entity_poly.pdbx_seq_one_letter_code
_entity_poly.pdbx_strand_id
1 'polypeptide(L)' 'MEFSLCSYDGALPVEVTLDEDNGRYMIRKSDTSGEFFNSAKELILWIRANFSVEEFCVPEEFNGMMEMLAQYEIK' A
#
# COMPACT_ATOMS: atom_id res chain seq x y z
N MET A 1 -7.27 -8.67 -1.97
CA MET A 1 -6.87 -8.24 -0.61
C MET A 1 -6.90 -6.73 -0.56
N GLU A 2 -7.39 -6.17 0.53
CA GLU A 2 -7.50 -4.73 0.74
C GLU A 2 -6.92 -4.41 2.11
N PHE A 3 -6.07 -3.39 2.19
CA PHE A 3 -5.46 -2.90 3.41
C PHE A 3 -5.88 -1.45 3.61
N SER A 4 -6.11 -1.06 4.85
CA SER A 4 -6.45 0.31 5.23
C SER A 4 -5.46 0.74 6.29
N LEU A 5 -4.59 1.68 5.96
CA LEU A 5 -3.54 2.17 6.84
C LEU A 5 -3.90 3.56 7.37
N CYS A 6 -3.74 3.77 8.66
CA CYS A 6 -3.97 5.09 9.26
C CYS A 6 -2.73 5.97 9.10
N SER A 7 -2.83 7.03 8.29
CA SER A 7 -1.76 8.01 8.07
C SER A 7 -2.01 9.31 8.81
N TYR A 8 -0.94 9.99 9.24
CA TYR A 8 -1.02 11.30 9.89
C TYR A 8 -1.29 12.45 8.92
N ASP A 9 -0.96 12.26 7.65
CA ASP A 9 -0.90 13.33 6.64
C ASP A 9 -2.28 13.77 6.10
N GLY A 10 -3.36 13.03 6.36
CA GLY A 10 -4.67 13.44 5.86
C GLY A 10 -5.88 12.90 6.62
N ALA A 11 -7.06 13.37 6.20
CA ALA A 11 -8.34 13.04 6.83
C ALA A 11 -8.85 11.63 6.52
N LEU A 12 -8.24 10.95 5.53
CA LEU A 12 -8.64 9.63 5.04
C LEU A 12 -7.49 8.62 5.21
N PRO A 13 -7.80 7.35 5.51
CA PRO A 13 -6.80 6.29 5.54
C PRO A 13 -6.23 6.01 4.14
N VAL A 14 -4.98 5.54 4.09
CA VAL A 14 -4.37 5.04 2.86
C VAL A 14 -4.93 3.64 2.57
N GLU A 15 -5.52 3.44 1.41
CA GLU A 15 -6.11 2.17 1.00
C GLU A 15 -5.22 1.50 -0.03
N VAL A 16 -4.83 0.24 0.21
CA VAL A 16 -4.03 -0.55 -0.72
C VAL A 16 -4.83 -1.75 -1.16
N THR A 17 -5.13 -1.85 -2.45
CA THR A 17 -5.86 -2.97 -3.03
C THR A 17 -4.90 -3.81 -3.86
N LEU A 18 -4.77 -5.08 -3.49
CA LEU A 18 -4.02 -6.10 -4.22
C LEU A 18 -4.96 -7.25 -4.58
N ASP A 19 -5.34 -7.34 -5.84
CA ASP A 19 -6.21 -8.39 -6.35
C ASP A 19 -5.51 -9.08 -7.54
N GLU A 20 -4.82 -10.19 -7.26
CA GLU A 20 -4.11 -10.95 -8.30
C GLU A 20 -5.06 -11.60 -9.31
N ASP A 21 -6.25 -12.01 -8.86
CA ASP A 21 -7.24 -12.70 -9.69
C ASP A 21 -7.76 -11.79 -10.82
N ASN A 22 -8.00 -10.51 -10.51
CA ASN A 22 -8.39 -9.50 -11.50
C ASN A 22 -7.20 -8.65 -12.00
N GLY A 23 -5.97 -8.91 -11.53
CA GLY A 23 -4.78 -8.13 -11.83
C GLY A 23 -4.89 -6.66 -11.42
N ARG A 24 -5.63 -6.35 -10.35
CA ARG A 24 -5.83 -4.98 -9.86
C ARG A 24 -4.87 -4.69 -8.72
N TYR A 25 -3.92 -3.82 -8.97
CA TYR A 25 -3.00 -3.30 -7.97
C TYR A 25 -3.20 -1.79 -7.93
N MET A 26 -3.84 -1.28 -6.88
CA MET A 26 -4.04 0.15 -6.74
C MET A 26 -3.75 0.62 -5.32
N ILE A 27 -3.31 1.86 -5.22
CA ILE A 27 -3.16 2.56 -3.95
C ILE A 27 -4.00 3.82 -3.98
N ARG A 28 -4.63 4.13 -2.87
CA ARG A 28 -5.33 5.38 -2.63
C ARG A 28 -4.69 6.06 -1.43
N LYS A 29 -4.21 7.27 -1.65
CA LYS A 29 -3.55 8.09 -0.64
C LYS A 29 -4.58 8.87 0.17
N SER A 30 -4.14 9.32 1.34
CA SER A 30 -4.87 10.22 2.23
C SER A 30 -5.26 11.54 1.55
N ASP A 31 -4.48 11.99 0.56
CA ASP A 31 -4.71 13.22 -0.24
C ASP A 31 -5.70 13.02 -1.41
N THR A 32 -6.56 12.01 -1.39
CA THR A 32 -7.52 11.65 -2.48
C THR A 32 -6.90 11.17 -3.80
N SER A 33 -5.60 11.38 -3.99
CA SER A 33 -4.81 10.85 -5.10
C SER A 33 -4.71 9.32 -5.03
N GLY A 34 -4.73 8.64 -6.17
CA GLY A 34 -4.50 7.19 -6.24
C GLY A 34 -3.71 6.80 -7.47
N GLU A 35 -2.97 5.69 -7.37
CA GLU A 35 -2.12 5.17 -8.44
C GLU A 35 -2.44 3.71 -8.71
N PHE A 36 -2.40 3.34 -9.99
CA PHE A 36 -2.63 1.99 -10.46
C PHE A 36 -1.32 1.40 -10.96
N PHE A 37 -1.11 0.13 -10.69
CA PHE A 37 0.07 -0.63 -11.05
C PHE A 37 -0.33 -1.87 -11.83
N ASN A 38 0.58 -2.38 -12.66
CA ASN A 38 0.34 -3.59 -13.44
C ASN A 38 0.76 -4.85 -12.69
N SER A 39 1.53 -4.72 -11.60
CA SER A 39 2.06 -5.84 -10.82
C SER A 39 2.27 -5.47 -9.35
N ALA A 40 2.17 -6.48 -8.47
CA ALA A 40 2.44 -6.33 -7.04
C ALA A 40 3.82 -5.72 -6.77
N LYS A 41 4.85 -6.12 -7.53
CA LYS A 41 6.20 -5.61 -7.41
C LYS A 41 6.32 -4.10 -7.65
N GLU A 42 5.64 -3.58 -8.67
CA GLU A 42 5.64 -2.15 -8.96
C GLU A 42 4.98 -1.37 -7.82
N LEU A 43 3.85 -1.88 -7.32
CA LEU A 43 3.15 -1.30 -6.18
C LEU A 43 4.06 -1.28 -4.92
N ILE A 44 4.77 -2.37 -4.61
CA ILE A 44 5.67 -2.46 -3.46
C ILE A 44 6.83 -1.45 -3.56
N LEU A 45 7.48 -1.39 -4.71
CA LEU A 45 8.57 -0.44 -4.96
C LEU A 45 8.09 1.00 -4.83
N TRP A 46 6.91 1.29 -5.38
CA TRP A 46 6.33 2.62 -5.30
C TRP A 46 5.97 3.01 -3.85
N ILE A 47 5.35 2.11 -3.09
CA ILE A 47 5.02 2.36 -1.67
C ILE A 47 6.31 2.60 -0.89
N ARG A 48 7.35 1.79 -1.07
CA ARG A 48 8.64 2.01 -0.38
C ARG A 48 9.33 3.33 -0.74
N ALA A 49 9.11 3.83 -1.96
CA ALA A 49 9.70 5.07 -2.43
C ALA A 49 8.90 6.32 -2.00
N ASN A 50 7.58 6.19 -1.83
CA ASN A 50 6.69 7.31 -1.55
C ASN A 50 6.19 7.36 -0.11
N PHE A 51 6.18 6.23 0.60
CA PHE A 51 5.69 6.11 1.95
C PHE A 51 6.78 5.65 2.89
N SER A 52 6.88 6.34 4.02
CA SER A 52 7.75 5.98 5.14
C SER A 52 6.90 5.55 6.33
N VAL A 53 7.41 4.59 7.11
CA VAL A 53 6.72 4.08 8.31
C VAL A 53 6.37 5.17 9.32
N GLU A 54 7.15 6.26 9.34
CA GLU A 54 6.97 7.42 10.22
C GLU A 54 5.73 8.27 9.88
N GLU A 55 5.18 8.12 8.67
CA GLU A 55 3.99 8.83 8.21
C GLU A 55 2.68 8.17 8.68
N PHE A 56 2.78 6.98 9.28
CA PHE A 56 1.64 6.19 9.74
C PHE A 56 1.51 6.19 11.25
N CYS A 57 0.25 6.27 11.71
CA CYS A 57 -0.09 6.20 13.13
C CYS A 57 0.25 4.85 13.75
N VAL A 58 0.20 3.80 12.95
CA VAL A 58 0.41 2.43 13.39
C VAL A 58 1.50 1.80 12.51
N PRO A 59 2.77 1.87 12.95
CA PRO A 59 3.89 1.33 12.16
C PRO A 59 3.79 -0.18 11.99
N GLU A 60 3.13 -0.89 12.91
CA GLU A 60 2.90 -2.33 12.85
C GLU A 60 1.98 -2.72 11.67
N GLU A 61 0.94 -1.93 11.38
CA GLU A 61 0.05 -2.18 10.24
C GLU A 61 0.80 -2.01 8.91
N PHE A 62 1.63 -0.98 8.80
CA PHE A 62 2.45 -0.74 7.61
C PHE A 62 3.48 -1.87 7.41
N ASN A 63 4.19 -2.28 8.47
CA ASN A 63 5.15 -3.38 8.39
C ASN A 63 4.47 -4.71 8.04
N GLY A 64 3.34 -5.03 8.69
CA GLY A 64 2.60 -6.26 8.39
C GLY A 64 2.09 -6.29 6.95
N MET A 65 1.59 -5.16 6.43
CA MET A 65 1.25 -5.04 5.01
C MET A 65 2.48 -5.26 4.13
N MET A 66 3.60 -4.61 4.42
CA MET A 66 4.85 -4.77 3.65
C MET A 66 5.36 -6.20 3.63
N GLU A 67 5.31 -6.91 4.76
CA GLU A 67 5.69 -8.32 4.84
C GLU A 67 4.76 -9.20 4.00
N MET A 68 3.45 -8.97 4.08
CA MET A 68 2.48 -9.67 3.24
C MET A 68 2.73 -9.41 1.76
N LEU A 69 2.90 -8.14 1.37
CA LEU A 69 3.19 -7.74 -0.01
C LEU A 69 4.51 -8.35 -0.51
N ALA A 70 5.56 -8.40 0.33
CA ALA A 70 6.84 -9.00 -0.04
C ALA A 70 6.72 -10.49 -0.41
N GLN A 71 5.73 -11.22 0.12
CA GLN A 71 5.47 -12.61 -0.31
C GLN A 71 5.01 -12.69 -1.78
N TYR A 72 4.41 -11.63 -2.30
CA TYR A 72 3.99 -11.52 -3.71
C TYR A 72 5.11 -11.02 -4.62
N GLU A 73 6.18 -10.43 -4.10
CA GLU A 73 7.35 -10.02 -4.89
C GLU A 73 8.22 -11.22 -5.32
N ILE A 74 8.19 -12.31 -4.54
CA ILE A 74 9.06 -13.48 -4.69
C ILE A 74 8.39 -14.58 -5.55
N LYS A 75 7.09 -14.48 -5.79
CA LYS A 75 6.30 -15.43 -6.59
C LYS A 75 6.45 -15.16 -8.09
#